data_AF-A0A955VFT2-F1
#
_entry.id   AF-A0A955VFT2-F1
#
_cell.length_a   1.000
_cell.length_b   1.000
_cell.length_c   1.000
_cell.angle_alpha   90.00
_cell.angle_beta   90.00
_cell.angle_gamma   90.00
#
_symmetry.space_group_name_H-M   'P 1'
#
loop_
_entity.id
_entity.type
_entity.pdbx_description
1 polymer ?
#
loop_
_entity_poly.entity_id
_entity_poly.type
_entity_poly.pdbx_seq_one_letter_code
_entity_poly.pdbx_strand_id
1 'polypeptide(L)' 'EDALIHTSIRFGLGRFTTADEIELAATRVIEAARRLRALSPLSEMAQSGVDLRDVSWRTV' A
#
# COMPACT_ATOMS: atom_id res chain seq x y z
N GLU A 1 -8.49 2.47 -12.90
CA GLU A 1 -7.35 1.62 -13.31
C GLU A 1 -6.01 2.26 -12.94
N ASP A 2 -5.81 3.54 -13.26
CA ASP A 2 -4.55 4.27 -13.00
C ASP A 2 -4.04 4.22 -11.55
N ALA A 3 -4.93 4.40 -10.57
CA ALA A 3 -4.53 4.42 -9.15
C ALA A 3 -3.94 3.08 -8.66
N LEU A 4 -4.39 1.95 -9.23
CA LEU A 4 -3.88 0.62 -8.85
C LEU A 4 -2.45 0.40 -9.36
N ILE A 5 -2.12 0.94 -10.53
CA ILE A 5 -0.77 0.81 -11.10
C ILE A 5 0.23 1.61 -10.26
N HIS A 6 -0.12 2.84 -9.86
CA HIS A 6 0.73 3.69 -9.03
C HIS A 6 0.87 3.22 -7.58
N THR A 7 0.06 2.25 -7.15
CA THR A 7 0.11 1.68 -5.79
C THR A 7 0.57 0.22 -5.77
N SER A 8 1.04 -0.30 -6.91
CA SER A 8 1.53 -1.68 -7.03
C SER A 8 3.05 -1.76 -6.81
N ILE A 9 3.50 -2.78 -6.07
CA ILE A 9 4.91 -3.09 -5.82
C ILE A 9 5.15 -4.56 -6.18
N ARG A 10 6.19 -4.84 -6.98
CA ARG A 10 6.58 -6.20 -7.36
C ARG A 10 7.79 -6.66 -6.55
N PHE A 11 7.66 -7.78 -5.86
CA PHE A 11 8.76 -8.44 -5.16
C PHE A 11 9.36 -9.54 -6.06
N GLY A 12 10.68 -9.51 -6.24
CA GLY A 12 11.43 -10.56 -6.91
C GLY A 12 12.22 -11.37 -5.90
N LEU A 13 12.01 -12.68 -5.87
CA LEU A 13 12.75 -13.61 -5.03
C LEU A 13 13.70 -14.41 -5.93
N GLY A 14 14.93 -14.63 -5.48
CA GLY A 14 15.98 -15.31 -6.25
C GLY A 14 16.63 -16.46 -5.49
N ARG A 15 17.59 -17.13 -6.14
CA ARG A 15 18.29 -18.32 -5.57
C ARG A 15 19.01 -18.08 -4.24
N PHE A 16 19.27 -16.82 -3.92
CA PHE A 16 19.99 -16.40 -2.71
C PHE A 16 19.08 -15.81 -1.65
N THR A 17 17.79 -15.67 -1.95
CA THR A 17 16.85 -15.11 -0.99
C THR A 17 16.58 -16.13 0.10
N THR A 18 16.81 -15.72 1.34
CA THR A 18 16.58 -16.53 2.54
C THR A 18 15.21 -16.25 3.13
N ALA A 19 14.70 -17.19 3.94
CA ALA A 19 13.43 -17.01 4.65
C ALA A 19 13.47 -15.78 5.58
N ASP A 20 14.59 -15.56 6.26
CA ASP A 20 14.77 -14.43 7.18
C ASP A 20 14.68 -13.07 6.47
N GLU A 21 15.25 -12.97 5.27
CA GLU A 21 15.14 -11.75 4.44
C GLU A 21 13.69 -11.49 3.98
N ILE A 22 12.94 -12.56 3.68
CA ILE A 22 11.51 -12.44 3.32
C ILE A 22 10.71 -11.95 4.51
N GLU A 23 10.90 -12.52 5.69
CA GLU A 23 10.19 -12.12 6.91
C GLU A 23 10.50 -10.67 7.32
N LEU A 24 11.78 -10.27 7.19
CA LEU A 24 12.19 -8.89 7.41
C LEU A 24 11.51 -7.94 6.42
N ALA A 25 11.54 -8.27 5.13
CA ALA A 25 10.93 -7.45 4.08
C ALA A 25 9.41 -7.33 4.28
N ALA A 26 8.73 -8.45 4.56
CA ALA A 26 7.30 -8.49 4.82
C ALA A 26 6.91 -7.60 6.00
N THR A 27 7.63 -7.73 7.13
CA THR A 27 7.38 -6.93 8.34
C THR A 27 7.48 -5.44 8.05
N ARG A 28 8.55 -5.01 7.36
CA ARG A 28 8.75 -3.60 7.04
C ARG A 28 7.71 -3.04 6.08
N VAL A 29 7.32 -3.84 5.07
CA VAL A 29 6.28 -3.44 4.12
C VAL A 29 4.94 -3.28 4.82
N ILE A 30 4.60 -4.21 5.71
CA ILE A 30 3.36 -4.14 6.50
C ILE A 30 3.35 -2.90 7.38
N GLU A 31 4.44 -2.60 8.08
CA GLU A 31 4.56 -1.41 8.93
C GLU A 31 4.41 -0.12 8.12
N ALA A 32 5.13 -0.01 6.99
CA ALA A 32 5.05 1.14 6.10
C ALA A 32 3.63 1.32 5.53
N ALA A 33 3.00 0.23 5.07
CA ALA A 33 1.64 0.26 4.56
C ALA A 33 0.63 0.69 5.63
N ARG A 34 0.76 0.19 6.86
CA ARG A 34 -0.09 0.60 7.99
C ARG A 34 0.09 2.08 8.33
N ARG A 35 1.33 2.56 8.37
CA ARG A 35 1.63 3.97 8.63
C ARG A 35 1.05 4.88 7.55
N LEU A 36 1.24 4.53 6.27
CA LEU A 36 0.70 5.30 5.15
C LEU A 36 -0.84 5.32 5.15
N ARG A 37 -1.48 4.21 5.55
CA ARG A 37 -2.94 4.18 5.74
C ARG A 37 -3.37 5.06 6.91
N ALA A 38 -2.71 4.98 8.05
CA ALA A 38 -3.04 5.79 9.23
C ALA A 38 -2.88 7.31 9.00
N LEU A 39 -2.00 7.71 8.07
CA LEU A 39 -1.79 9.11 7.70
C LEU A 39 -2.65 9.58 6.53
N SER A 40 -3.37 8.67 5.85
CA SER A 40 -4.19 9.00 4.70
C SER A 40 -5.63 9.27 5.11
N PRO A 41 -6.23 10.42 4.73
CA PRO A 41 -7.65 10.73 4.96
C PRO A 41 -8.60 9.66 4.36
N LEU A 42 -8.12 8.89 3.38
CA LEU A 42 -8.86 7.81 2.74
C LEU A 42 -9.03 6.57 3.63
N SER A 43 -8.15 6.35 4.61
CA SER A 43 -8.27 5.18 5.50
C SER A 43 -9.42 5.34 6.50
N GLU A 44 -9.74 6.58 6.89
CA GLU A 44 -10.95 6.87 7.67
C GLU A 44 -12.20 6.70 6.79
N MET A 45 -12.17 7.20 5.55
CA MET A 45 -13.29 7.09 4.59
C MET A 45 -13.61 5.63 4.19
N ALA A 46 -12.58 4.79 4.03
CA ALA A 46 -12.73 3.36 3.72
C ALA A 46 -13.31 2.55 4.88
N GLN A 47 -13.00 2.90 6.13
CA GLN A 47 -13.60 2.27 7.32
C GLN A 47 -15.06 2.69 7.53
N SER A 48 -15.43 3.91 7.10
CA SER A 48 -16.80 4.41 7.15
C SER A 48 -17.71 3.97 5.98
N GLY A 49 -17.21 3.15 5.05
CA GLY A 49 -18.02 2.61 3.94
C GLY A 49 -18.39 3.61 2.84
N VAL A 50 -17.65 4.72 2.72
CA VAL A 50 -17.86 5.73 1.67
C VAL A 50 -17.12 5.30 0.40
N ASP A 51 -17.83 5.31 -0.72
CA ASP A 51 -17.30 4.91 -2.03
C ASP A 51 -16.22 5.91 -2.50
N LEU A 52 -14.96 5.45 -2.53
CA LEU A 52 -13.76 6.25 -2.84
C LEU A 52 -13.70 6.76 -4.30
N ARG A 53 -14.72 6.47 -5.12
CA ARG A 53 -14.84 6.91 -6.51
C ARG A 53 -15.13 8.41 -6.68
N ASP A 54 -15.64 9.07 -5.63
CA ASP A 54 -16.04 10.49 -5.68
C ASP A 54 -14.95 11.48 -5.20
N VAL A 55 -13.77 10.97 -4.79
CA VAL A 55 -12.67 11.85 -4.40
C VAL A 55 -12.01 12.40 -5.67
N SER A 56 -12.39 13.61 -6.06
CA SER A 56 -11.72 14.39 -7.11
C SER A 56 -10.31 14.77 -6.66
N TRP A 57 -9.32 14.02 -7.16
CA TRP A 57 -7.91 14.36 -7.01
C TRP A 57 -7.62 15.57 -7.89
N ARG A 58 -7.20 16.66 -7.26
CA ARG A 58 -6.89 17.93 -7.91
C ARG A 58 -5.69 17.75 -8.84
N THR A 59 -5.94 17.63 -10.14
CA THR A 59 -4.93 17.61 -11.19
C THR A 59 -4.27 18.98 -11.28
N VAL A 60 -2.95 19.03 -11.06
CA VAL A 60 -2.08 20.11 -11.56
C VAL A 60 -1.55 19.74 -12.92
#